data_AF-A0A7L4TTF8-F1
#
_entry.id   AF-A0A7L4TTF8-F1
#
_cell.length_a   1.000
_cell.length_b   1.000
_cell.length_c   1.000
_cell.angle_alpha   90.00
_cell.angle_beta   90.00
_cell.angle_gamma   90.00
#
_symmetry.space_group_name_H-M   'P 1'
#
loop_
_entity.id
_entity.type
_entity.pdbx_description
1 polymer ?
#
loop_
_entity_poly.entity_id
_entity_poly.type
_entity_poly.pdbx_seq_one_letter_code
_entity_poly.pdbx_strand_id
1 'polypeptide(L)'
;MDTSFAGRSENNAVKVVYDYPQRGFIYDRNGELLVSNQPSYDVMVIPRNVKPFDTTEFCSILNITPENLAKRLDKAKIFSPRLPSVVVPQLTKSEYAYLQEKMRKYEGFYIQKRSLRDYHTENGSNVLGFISEVNQRKVNEDPYYLSGDLIGLQ
;
A
#
# COMPACT_ATOMS: atom_id res chain seq x y z
N MET A 1 6.49 -25.05 -33.41
CA MET A 1 6.75 -23.63 -33.10
C MET A 1 6.33 -23.41 -31.66
N ASP A 2 7.26 -22.95 -30.83
CA ASP A 2 7.10 -22.88 -29.38
C ASP A 2 6.18 -21.69 -29.02
N THR A 3 4.89 -21.95 -28.78
CA THR A 3 3.86 -20.94 -28.50
C THR A 3 3.93 -20.39 -27.08
N SER A 4 4.89 -20.85 -26.27
CA SER A 4 5.12 -20.43 -24.89
C SER A 4 5.48 -18.95 -24.75
N PHE A 5 6.05 -18.33 -25.78
CA PHE A 5 6.41 -16.91 -25.78
C PHE A 5 5.20 -15.98 -25.95
N ALA A 6 4.16 -16.40 -26.69
CA ALA A 6 2.97 -15.59 -26.94
C ALA A 6 2.17 -15.35 -25.64
N GLY A 7 1.88 -16.41 -24.88
CA GLY A 7 1.15 -16.30 -23.60
C GLY A 7 1.93 -15.59 -22.47
N ARG A 8 3.26 -15.54 -22.56
CA ARG A 8 4.11 -14.76 -21.65
C ARG A 8 4.14 -13.27 -21.99
N SER A 9 3.93 -12.93 -23.27
CA SER A 9 3.89 -11.54 -23.72
C SER A 9 2.58 -10.84 -23.31
N GLU A 10 1.45 -11.55 -23.39
CA GLU A 10 0.14 -11.02 -22.95
C GLU A 10 0.11 -10.70 -21.44
N ASN A 11 0.76 -11.53 -20.62
CA ASN A 11 0.87 -11.28 -19.17
C ASN A 11 1.70 -10.04 -18.79
N ASN A 12 2.55 -9.52 -19.69
CA ASN A 12 3.33 -8.30 -19.43
C ASN A 12 2.53 -7.01 -19.67
N ALA A 13 1.38 -7.07 -20.35
CA ALA A 13 0.58 -5.89 -20.71
C ALA A 13 -0.56 -5.59 -19.72
N VAL A 14 -0.88 -6.52 -18.82
CA VAL A 14 -2.01 -6.37 -17.88
C VAL A 14 -1.50 -5.77 -16.57
N LYS A 15 -1.82 -4.49 -16.35
CA LYS A 15 -1.62 -3.82 -15.05
C LYS A 15 -2.86 -4.03 -14.19
N VAL A 16 -2.77 -4.88 -13.17
CA VAL A 16 -3.84 -5.03 -12.16
C VAL A 16 -3.92 -3.73 -11.35
N VAL A 17 -5.05 -3.04 -11.42
CA VAL A 17 -5.36 -1.87 -10.58
C VAL A 17 -6.42 -2.32 -9.59
N TYR A 18 -6.05 -2.39 -8.32
CA TYR A 18 -6.99 -2.71 -7.24
C TYR A 18 -7.79 -1.46 -6.89
N ASP A 19 -9.11 -1.53 -7.10
CA ASP A 19 -10.05 -0.56 -6.56
C ASP A 19 -10.68 -1.16 -5.30
N TYR A 20 -10.30 -0.62 -4.14
CA TYR A 20 -10.80 -1.11 -2.86
C TYR A 20 -12.14 -0.43 -2.52
N PRO A 21 -13.21 -1.20 -2.29
CA PRO A 21 -14.49 -0.61 -1.94
C PRO A 21 -14.42 0.09 -0.58
N GLN A 22 -15.14 1.20 -0.46
CA GLN A 22 -15.34 1.85 0.83
C GLN A 22 -16.23 0.97 1.72
N ARG A 23 -15.85 0.80 3.00
CA ARG A 23 -16.64 0.04 3.98
C ARG A 23 -17.72 0.92 4.61
N GLY A 24 -18.83 0.35 5.10
CA GLY A 24 -19.87 1.14 5.78
C GLY A 24 -19.39 1.77 7.10
N PHE A 25 -19.97 2.91 7.47
CA PHE A 25 -19.79 3.52 8.80
C PHE A 25 -20.42 2.66 9.89
N ILE A 26 -19.83 2.65 11.08
CA ILE A 26 -20.38 1.94 12.25
C ILE A 26 -20.78 2.97 13.30
N TYR A 27 -22.01 2.86 13.80
CA TYR A 27 -22.57 3.74 14.81
C TYR A 27 -22.97 2.95 16.06
N ASP A 28 -22.92 3.58 17.23
CA ASP A 28 -23.53 3.03 18.45
C ASP A 28 -25.06 3.10 18.38
N ARG A 29 -25.74 2.44 19.32
CA ARG A 29 -27.20 2.52 19.54
C ARG A 29 -27.73 3.95 19.66
N ASN A 30 -26.88 4.90 20.07
CA ASN A 30 -27.22 6.31 20.23
C ASN A 30 -26.90 7.15 18.97
N GLY A 31 -26.43 6.53 17.88
CA GLY A 31 -26.08 7.23 16.63
C GLY A 31 -24.70 7.89 16.63
N GLU A 32 -23.87 7.66 17.64
CA GLU A 32 -22.50 8.16 17.70
C GLU A 32 -21.60 7.36 16.74
N LEU A 33 -20.77 8.05 15.95
CA LEU A 33 -19.88 7.43 14.98
C LEU A 33 -18.72 6.74 15.71
N LEU A 34 -18.66 5.40 15.62
CA LEU A 34 -17.60 4.61 16.25
C LEU A 34 -16.47 4.29 15.28
N VAL A 35 -16.82 3.98 14.02
CA VAL A 35 -15.82 3.61 13.00
C VAL A 35 -16.10 4.36 11.70
N SER A 36 -15.10 5.12 11.29
CA SER A 36 -15.07 5.88 10.04
C SER A 36 -14.06 5.30 9.05
N ASN A 37 -14.05 5.85 7.83
CA ASN A 37 -13.04 5.56 6.82
C ASN A 37 -12.18 6.79 6.62
N GLN A 38 -10.87 6.64 6.75
CA GLN A 38 -9.91 7.68 6.43
C GLN A 38 -9.19 7.31 5.13
N PRO A 39 -9.17 8.21 4.12
CA PRO A 39 -8.37 8.00 2.93
C PRO A 39 -6.88 8.00 3.29
N SER A 40 -6.16 7.03 2.76
CA SER A 40 -4.74 6.85 2.96
C SER A 40 -4.07 6.52 1.64
N TYR A 41 -2.79 6.87 1.49
CA TYR A 41 -2.07 6.73 0.25
C TYR A 41 -0.74 6.02 0.50
N ASP A 42 -0.53 4.88 -0.15
CA ASP A 42 0.71 4.13 -0.03
C ASP A 42 1.58 4.37 -1.28
N VAL A 43 2.88 4.60 -1.07
CA VAL A 43 3.86 4.61 -2.15
C VAL A 43 4.32 3.18 -2.39
N MET A 44 3.99 2.66 -3.56
CA MET A 44 4.34 1.32 -4.00
C MET A 44 5.54 1.37 -4.94
N VAL A 45 6.32 0.28 -4.95
CA VAL A 45 7.41 0.07 -5.91
C VAL A 45 7.30 -1.29 -6.58
N ILE A 46 7.59 -1.34 -7.88
CA ILE A 46 7.87 -2.57 -8.60
C ILE A 46 9.36 -2.57 -8.91
N PRO A 47 10.21 -3.32 -8.16
CA PRO A 47 11.66 -3.17 -8.23
C PRO A 47 12.25 -3.34 -9.63
N ARG A 48 11.68 -4.23 -10.46
CA ARG A 48 12.09 -4.43 -11.87
C ARG A 48 11.90 -3.19 -12.75
N ASN A 49 10.94 -2.33 -12.42
CA ASN A 49 10.59 -1.16 -13.23
C ASN A 49 11.31 0.11 -12.74
N VAL A 50 12.06 0.03 -11.64
CA VAL A 50 12.76 1.18 -11.07
C VAL A 50 13.93 1.56 -11.96
N LYS A 51 13.90 2.79 -12.47
CA LYS A 51 15.04 3.42 -13.15
C LYS A 51 15.82 4.31 -12.19
N PRO A 52 17.06 4.71 -12.50
CA PRO A 52 17.78 5.70 -11.70
C PRO A 52 16.97 6.98 -11.52
N PHE A 53 16.89 7.48 -10.29
CA PHE A 53 16.15 8.67 -9.91
C PHE A 53 16.91 9.46 -8.84
N ASP A 54 16.48 10.70 -8.56
CA ASP A 54 17.03 11.50 -7.48
C ASP A 54 16.51 11.00 -6.12
N THR A 55 17.31 10.15 -5.48
CA THR A 55 17.04 9.59 -4.15
C THR A 55 16.89 10.67 -3.08
N THR A 56 17.66 11.76 -3.18
CA THR A 56 17.67 12.86 -2.21
C THR A 56 16.37 13.66 -2.26
N GLU A 57 15.93 14.05 -3.46
CA GLU A 57 14.63 14.72 -3.66
C GLU A 57 13.49 13.82 -3.18
N PHE A 58 13.51 12.54 -3.54
CA PHE A 58 12.47 11.57 -3.14
C PHE A 58 12.39 11.38 -1.62
N CYS A 59 13.55 11.21 -0.97
CA CYS A 59 13.64 11.10 0.48
C CYS A 59 13.12 12.34 1.20
N SER A 60 13.44 13.54 0.67
CA SER A 60 12.94 14.81 1.22
C SER A 60 11.42 14.95 1.07
N ILE A 61 10.84 14.49 -0.03
CA ILE A 61 9.38 14.54 -0.27
C ILE A 61 8.64 13.65 0.73
N LEU A 62 9.17 12.45 0.99
CA LEU A 62 8.52 11.44 1.81
C LEU A 62 8.96 11.45 3.27
N ASN A 63 9.83 12.41 3.65
CA ASN A 63 10.43 12.50 4.98
C ASN A 63 11.04 11.17 5.46
N ILE A 64 11.73 10.46 4.56
CA ILE A 64 12.42 9.20 4.85
C ILE A 64 13.94 9.36 4.70
N THR A 65 14.70 8.59 5.46
CA THR A 65 16.16 8.57 5.28
C THR A 65 16.56 7.71 4.06
N PRO A 66 17.63 8.07 3.34
CA PRO A 66 18.14 7.27 2.22
C PRO A 66 18.45 5.82 2.60
N GLU A 67 18.94 5.60 3.83
CA GLU A 67 19.23 4.27 4.37
C GLU A 67 17.96 3.42 4.52
N ASN A 68 16.88 4.01 5.01
CA ASN A 68 15.60 3.33 5.15
C ASN A 68 14.99 3.03 3.78
N LEU A 69 15.10 3.96 2.82
CA LEU A 69 14.67 3.73 1.45
C LEU A 69 15.43 2.55 0.83
N ALA A 70 16.76 2.52 0.94
CA ALA A 70 17.59 1.43 0.43
C ALA A 70 17.18 0.08 1.03
N LYS A 71 17.01 0.00 2.35
CA LYS A 71 16.52 -1.21 3.05
C LYS A 71 15.17 -1.67 2.54
N ARG A 72 14.21 -0.74 2.32
CA ARG A 72 12.87 -1.07 1.82
C ARG A 72 12.91 -1.55 0.37
N LEU A 73 13.72 -0.92 -0.48
CA LEU A 73 13.93 -1.35 -1.87
C LEU A 73 14.57 -2.73 -1.94
N ASP A 74 15.56 -3.02 -1.11
CA ASP A 74 16.20 -4.34 -1.08
C ASP A 74 15.26 -5.41 -0.54
N LYS A 75 14.48 -5.11 0.50
CA LYS A 75 13.41 -6.01 0.98
C LYS A 75 12.38 -6.30 -0.11
N ALA A 76 11.98 -5.29 -0.89
CA ALA A 76 11.07 -5.46 -2.03
C ALA A 76 11.67 -6.36 -3.12
N LYS A 77 12.96 -6.16 -3.47
CA LYS A 77 13.66 -7.04 -4.43
C LYS A 77 13.73 -8.49 -3.97
N ILE A 78 14.02 -8.70 -2.68
CA ILE A 78 14.09 -10.05 -2.06
C ILE A 78 12.71 -10.71 -2.11
N PHE A 79 11.65 -9.97 -1.80
CA PHE A 79 10.28 -10.49 -1.87
C PHE A 79 9.91 -10.91 -3.29
N SER A 80 10.00 -9.98 -4.25
CA SER A 80 9.90 -10.29 -5.68
C SER A 80 10.27 -9.07 -6.51
N PRO A 81 11.09 -9.23 -7.56
CA PRO A 81 11.40 -8.11 -8.45
C PRO A 81 10.19 -7.66 -9.30
N ARG A 82 9.17 -8.52 -9.47
CA ARG A 82 8.02 -8.25 -10.35
C ARG A 82 6.77 -7.83 -9.61
N LEU A 83 6.64 -8.18 -8.34
CA LEU A 83 5.45 -7.85 -7.55
C LEU A 83 5.62 -6.47 -6.91
N PRO A 84 4.51 -5.72 -6.77
CA PRO A 84 4.54 -4.46 -6.05
C PRO A 84 4.82 -4.69 -4.55
N SER A 85 5.52 -3.74 -3.94
CA SER A 85 5.79 -3.72 -2.50
C SER A 85 5.62 -2.31 -1.95
N VAL A 86 5.15 -2.20 -0.71
CA VAL A 86 4.99 -0.91 -0.03
C VAL A 86 6.35 -0.33 0.34
N VAL A 87 6.62 0.90 -0.11
CA VAL A 87 7.83 1.66 0.25
C VAL A 87 7.54 2.65 1.35
N VAL A 88 6.45 3.41 1.27
CA VAL A 88 6.04 4.31 2.35
C VAL A 88 4.54 4.14 2.55
N PRO A 89 4.12 3.59 3.70
CA PRO A 89 2.71 3.47 4.01
C PRO A 89 2.16 4.82 4.50
N GLN A 90 0.87 5.05 4.26
CA GLN A 90 0.06 6.08 4.93
C GLN A 90 0.53 7.53 4.77
N LEU A 91 0.73 7.98 3.54
CA LEU A 91 0.95 9.40 3.28
C LEU A 91 -0.28 10.23 3.61
N THR A 92 -0.02 11.42 4.16
CA THR A 92 -1.03 12.47 4.32
C THR A 92 -1.50 12.99 2.96
N LYS A 93 -2.68 13.62 2.93
CA LYS A 93 -3.22 14.23 1.69
C LYS A 93 -2.29 15.29 1.10
N SER A 94 -1.58 16.04 1.94
CA SER A 94 -0.59 17.04 1.54
C SER A 94 0.64 16.41 0.88
N GLU A 95 1.21 15.37 1.48
CA GLU A 95 2.36 14.65 0.92
C GLU A 95 1.98 13.95 -0.39
N TYR A 96 0.79 13.34 -0.42
CA TYR A 96 0.22 12.76 -1.64
C TYR A 96 0.14 13.79 -2.78
N ALA A 97 -0.42 14.97 -2.53
CA ALA A 97 -0.58 16.00 -3.56
C ALA A 97 0.77 16.42 -4.14
N TYR A 98 1.76 16.66 -3.27
CA TYR A 98 3.10 17.07 -3.69
C TYR A 98 3.85 15.96 -4.45
N LEU A 99 3.77 14.71 -3.97
CA LEU A 99 4.38 13.58 -4.65
C LEU A 99 3.74 13.34 -6.02
N GLN A 100 2.40 13.39 -6.10
CA GLN A 100 1.63 13.12 -7.31
C GLN A 100 2.06 14.01 -8.50
N GLU A 101 2.35 15.29 -8.25
CA GLU A 101 2.86 16.21 -9.28
C GLU A 101 4.21 15.76 -9.85
N LYS A 102 5.04 15.13 -9.02
CA LYS A 102 6.40 14.70 -9.37
C LYS A 102 6.50 13.23 -9.76
N MET A 103 5.41 12.46 -9.66
CA MET A 103 5.41 11.00 -9.91
C MET A 103 5.97 10.60 -11.27
N ARG A 104 5.87 11.45 -12.30
CA ARG A 104 6.46 11.16 -13.62
C ARG A 104 7.99 10.98 -13.56
N LYS A 105 8.67 11.57 -12.58
CA LYS A 105 10.12 11.47 -12.40
C LYS A 105 10.55 10.13 -11.78
N TYR A 106 9.63 9.42 -11.11
CA TYR A 106 9.93 8.24 -10.31
C TYR A 106 9.35 6.99 -10.98
N GLU A 107 9.96 6.60 -12.10
CA GLU A 107 9.57 5.37 -12.81
C GLU A 107 9.75 4.13 -11.93
N GLY A 108 8.76 3.22 -11.97
CA GLY A 108 8.72 2.04 -11.12
C GLY A 108 8.03 2.25 -9.77
N PHE A 109 7.77 3.52 -9.39
CA PHE A 109 6.93 3.87 -8.26
C PHE A 109 5.53 4.25 -8.70
N TYR A 110 4.55 4.02 -7.85
CA TYR A 110 3.19 4.51 -8.05
C TYR A 110 2.49 4.67 -6.71
N ILE A 111 1.45 5.52 -6.69
CA ILE A 111 0.64 5.72 -5.49
C ILE A 111 -0.57 4.79 -5.54
N GLN A 112 -0.80 4.05 -4.48
CA GLN A 112 -1.99 3.23 -4.29
C GLN A 112 -2.91 3.93 -3.29
N LYS A 113 -4.15 4.22 -3.72
CA LYS A 113 -5.18 4.77 -2.84
C LYS A 113 -5.74 3.66 -1.98
N ARG A 114 -5.93 3.95 -0.69
CA ARG A 114 -6.44 3.03 0.31
C ARG A 114 -7.46 3.72 1.20
N SER A 115 -8.31 2.93 1.81
CA SER A 115 -9.25 3.38 2.84
C SER A 115 -8.90 2.65 4.14
N LEU A 116 -8.36 3.38 5.11
CA LEU A 116 -8.10 2.85 6.45
C LEU A 116 -9.33 3.03 7.33
N ARG A 117 -9.49 2.16 8.33
CA ARG A 117 -10.51 2.34 9.35
C ARG A 117 -10.01 3.29 10.42
N ASP A 118 -10.87 4.23 10.82
CA ASP A 118 -10.58 5.22 11.85
C ASP A 118 -11.56 5.02 13.01
N TYR A 119 -11.03 4.55 14.14
CA TYR A 119 -11.81 4.14 15.31
C TYR A 119 -11.86 5.30 16.32
N HIS A 120 -13.04 5.85 16.55
CA HIS A 120 -13.27 7.05 17.38
C HIS A 120 -13.48 6.72 18.87
N THR A 121 -13.19 5.48 19.28
CA THR A 121 -13.50 4.98 20.63
C THR A 121 -12.24 4.47 21.32
N GLU A 122 -12.01 4.86 22.57
CA GLU A 122 -10.88 4.33 23.36
C GLU A 122 -11.19 2.96 24.00
N ASN A 123 -12.46 2.67 24.26
CA ASN A 123 -12.90 1.53 25.08
C ASN A 123 -13.55 0.38 24.29
N GLY A 124 -13.22 0.24 23.00
CA GLY A 124 -13.83 -0.72 22.08
C GLY A 124 -12.91 -1.85 21.60
N SER A 125 -11.61 -1.82 21.88
CA SER A 125 -10.62 -2.68 21.23
C SER A 125 -10.86 -4.19 21.37
N ASN A 126 -11.49 -4.64 22.46
CA ASN A 126 -11.83 -6.06 22.67
C ASN A 126 -13.11 -6.50 21.93
N VAL A 127 -13.98 -5.55 21.56
CA VAL A 127 -15.28 -5.81 20.91
C VAL A 127 -15.24 -5.46 19.42
N LEU A 128 -14.55 -4.37 19.07
CA LEU A 128 -14.38 -3.85 17.71
C LEU A 128 -13.06 -4.32 17.06
N GLY A 129 -12.15 -4.90 17.86
CA GLY A 129 -10.81 -5.30 17.45
C GLY A 129 -9.80 -4.14 17.44
N PHE A 130 -8.52 -4.48 17.38
CA PHE A 130 -7.44 -3.53 17.10
C PHE A 130 -6.90 -3.74 15.68
N ILE A 131 -6.39 -2.68 15.07
CA ILE A 131 -5.79 -2.78 13.74
C ILE A 131 -4.35 -3.27 13.86
N SER A 132 -3.98 -4.27 13.06
CA SER A 132 -2.59 -4.64 12.84
C SER A 132 -2.28 -4.82 11.35
N GLU A 133 -1.01 -4.68 10.99
CA GLU A 133 -0.55 -4.99 9.64
C GLU A 133 -0.64 -6.51 9.40
N VAL A 134 -1.24 -6.89 8.28
CA VAL A 134 -1.34 -8.27 7.83
C VAL A 134 0.08 -8.81 7.66
N ASN A 135 0.37 -9.86 8.43
CA ASN A 135 1.63 -10.59 8.31
C ASN A 135 1.58 -11.57 7.14
N GLN A 136 2.77 -12.02 6.70
CA GLN A 136 2.88 -12.98 5.60
C GLN A 136 2.10 -14.28 5.87
N ARG A 137 1.94 -14.68 7.14
CA ARG A 137 1.14 -15.85 7.51
C ARG A 137 -0.32 -15.67 7.11
N LYS A 138 -0.92 -14.49 7.34
CA LYS A 138 -2.31 -14.20 6.95
C LYS A 138 -2.50 -14.03 5.45
N VAL A 139 -1.54 -13.43 4.74
CA VAL A 139 -1.55 -13.39 3.26
C VAL A 139 -1.57 -14.82 2.68
N ASN A 140 -0.83 -15.74 3.30
CA ASN A 140 -0.79 -17.13 2.84
C ASN A 140 -2.07 -17.92 3.18
N GLU A 141 -2.75 -17.57 4.27
CA GLU A 141 -4.01 -18.21 4.69
C GLU A 141 -5.22 -17.69 3.90
N ASP A 142 -5.24 -16.41 3.56
CA ASP A 142 -6.33 -15.77 2.81
C ASP A 142 -5.77 -14.83 1.72
N PRO A 143 -5.84 -15.25 0.44
CA PRO A 143 -5.37 -14.46 -0.70
C PRO A 143 -6.10 -13.13 -0.91
N TYR A 144 -7.20 -12.87 -0.18
CA TYR A 144 -7.86 -11.56 -0.17
C TYR A 144 -6.94 -10.48 0.39
N TYR A 145 -6.08 -10.81 1.36
CA TYR A 145 -5.19 -9.85 2.01
C TYR A 145 -3.83 -9.79 1.32
N LEU A 146 -3.32 -8.57 1.15
CA LEU A 146 -1.96 -8.30 0.68
C LEU A 146 -1.05 -7.84 1.82
N SER A 147 0.26 -8.01 1.66
CA SER A 147 1.25 -7.49 2.61
C SER A 147 1.14 -5.96 2.70
N GLY A 148 1.02 -5.45 3.92
CA GLY A 148 0.73 -4.03 4.18
C GLY A 148 -0.76 -3.73 4.33
N ASP A 149 -1.65 -4.70 4.15
CA ASP A 149 -3.06 -4.54 4.52
C ASP A 149 -3.21 -4.37 6.02
N LEU A 150 -4.18 -3.55 6.41
CA LEU A 150 -4.59 -3.44 7.81
C LEU A 150 -5.79 -4.36 8.04
N ILE A 151 -5.62 -5.33 8.94
CA ILE A 151 -6.67 -6.25 9.37
C ILE A 151 -7.10 -5.90 10.80
N GLY A 152 -8.41 -5.97 11.06
CA GLY A 152 -8.93 -5.95 12.42
C GLY A 152 -8.68 -7.30 13.08
N LEU A 153 -7.92 -7.33 14.16
CA LEU A 153 -7.71 -8.50 15.00
C LEU A 153 -8.59 -8.40 16.24
N GLN A 154 -9.24 -9.51 16.60
CA GLN A 154 -10.02 -9.67 17.82
C GLN A 154 -9.35 -10.70 18.73
#